data_AF-A0A7T5R0U2-F1
#
_entry.id   AF-A0A7T5R0U2-F1
#
_cell.length_a   1.000
_cell.length_b   1.000
_cell.length_c   1.000
_cell.angle_alpha   90.00
_cell.angle_beta   90.00
_cell.angle_gamma   90.00
#
_symmetry.space_group_name_H-M   'P 1'
#
loop_
_entity.id
_entity.type
_entity.pdbx_description
1 polymer ?
#
loop_
_entity_poly.entity_id
_entity_poly.type
_entity_poly.pdbx_seq_one_letter_code
_entity_poly.pdbx_strand_id
1 'polypeptide(L)'
;MSAASLSVFEVGSVRERFAIAGDVYENSPRKMLAGGWHRVMSSQDVPETQRGGFYGALYKRTLNGKDQYVIAFRGMDGLRDLDDVARLMLGGAPEQLKDAYKFAKEAMIQHNIDPADVEYVGHSMGGYLSKAVGLMLDSPKIYSFNGPGLFERDLKALPRQIMREFGENKADITESRVLERVLSVNSKWDPVSWLGKLTGRTVSIETEGRPHKLSSLERNFSRAAAGLSNVAPTPVASLVLPALNRGLTLAIPQV
;
A
#
# COMPACT_ATOMS: atom_id res chain seq x y z
N MET A 1 -6.12 -3.94 -21.73
CA MET A 1 -5.70 -4.07 -20.32
C MET A 1 -6.83 -4.73 -19.57
N SER A 2 -6.57 -5.85 -18.87
CA SER A 2 -7.57 -6.56 -18.07
C SER A 2 -7.92 -5.72 -16.83
N ALA A 3 -9.21 -5.48 -16.58
CA ALA A 3 -9.66 -4.87 -15.34
C ALA A 3 -9.50 -5.90 -14.21
N ALA A 4 -8.63 -5.62 -13.24
CA ALA A 4 -8.51 -6.48 -12.07
C ALA A 4 -9.83 -6.45 -11.28
N SER A 5 -10.45 -7.62 -11.08
CA SER A 5 -11.58 -7.78 -10.16
C SER A 5 -11.06 -7.95 -8.73
N LEU A 6 -11.79 -7.41 -7.75
CA LEU A 6 -11.52 -7.60 -6.32
C LEU A 6 -12.47 -8.65 -5.75
N SER A 7 -11.98 -9.47 -4.84
CA SER A 7 -12.83 -10.29 -3.98
C SER A 7 -13.60 -9.43 -2.96
N VAL A 8 -14.71 -9.95 -2.41
CA VAL A 8 -15.47 -9.26 -1.35
C VAL A 8 -14.59 -8.95 -0.12
N PHE A 9 -13.67 -9.85 0.23
CA PHE A 9 -12.70 -9.64 1.31
C PHE A 9 -11.72 -8.51 0.99
N GLU A 10 -11.22 -8.43 -0.25
CA GLU A 10 -10.36 -7.31 -0.66
C GLU A 10 -11.10 -5.98 -0.68
N VAL A 11 -12.40 -5.94 -1.00
CA VAL A 11 -13.22 -4.71 -0.92
C VAL A 11 -13.29 -4.17 0.51
N GLY A 12 -13.52 -5.04 1.49
CA GLY A 12 -13.52 -4.67 2.91
C GLY A 12 -12.18 -4.09 3.35
N SER A 13 -11.08 -4.77 3.01
CA SER A 13 -9.73 -4.31 3.30
C SER A 13 -9.45 -2.94 2.66
N VAL A 14 -9.78 -2.75 1.38
CA VAL A 14 -9.58 -1.48 0.67
C VAL A 14 -10.31 -0.32 1.35
N ARG A 15 -11.56 -0.52 1.83
CA ARG A 15 -12.30 0.51 2.57
C ARG A 15 -11.62 0.92 3.87
N GLU A 16 -11.10 -0.03 4.64
CA GLU A 16 -10.32 0.29 5.84
C GLU A 16 -9.07 1.11 5.50
N ARG A 17 -8.41 0.81 4.37
CA ARG A 17 -7.20 1.53 3.95
C ARG A 17 -7.53 2.93 3.41
N PHE A 18 -8.71 3.15 2.83
CA PHE A 18 -9.20 4.51 2.55
C PHE A 18 -9.32 5.34 3.83
N ALA A 19 -9.90 4.77 4.90
CA ALA A 19 -10.06 5.47 6.17
C ALA A 19 -8.70 5.86 6.78
N ILE A 20 -7.72 4.94 6.75
CA ILE A 20 -6.35 5.21 7.22
C ILE A 20 -5.63 6.25 6.34
N ALA A 21 -5.75 6.13 5.01
CA ALA A 21 -5.16 7.08 4.06
C ALA A 21 -5.76 8.48 4.17
N GLY A 22 -7.00 8.60 4.66
CA GLY A 22 -7.63 9.88 4.99
C GLY A 22 -7.18 10.43 6.33
N ASP A 23 -7.18 9.58 7.37
CA ASP A 23 -6.82 10.00 8.74
C ASP A 23 -5.39 10.56 8.83
N VAL A 24 -4.44 10.05 8.04
CA VAL A 24 -3.06 10.57 8.04
C VAL A 24 -2.92 12.02 7.58
N TYR A 25 -3.95 12.63 6.98
CA TYR A 25 -4.00 14.07 6.69
C TYR A 25 -4.57 14.91 7.86
N GLU A 26 -5.18 14.26 8.85
CA GLU A 26 -5.83 14.93 9.97
C GLU A 26 -4.83 15.26 11.08
N ASN A 27 -4.82 16.52 11.49
CA ASN A 27 -4.01 17.02 12.62
C ASN A 27 -4.49 16.45 13.97
N SER A 28 -5.77 16.10 14.08
CA SER A 28 -6.35 15.47 15.25
C SER A 28 -6.79 14.06 14.88
N PRO A 29 -6.07 13.01 15.30
CA PRO A 29 -6.43 11.64 14.96
C PRO A 29 -7.82 11.31 15.49
N ARG A 30 -8.61 10.58 14.70
CA ARG A 30 -9.83 9.99 15.24
C ARG A 30 -9.47 8.97 16.31
N LYS A 31 -10.29 8.89 17.36
CA LYS A 31 -10.10 7.91 18.43
C LYS A 31 -10.14 6.47 17.91
N MET A 32 -10.92 6.21 16.87
CA MET A 32 -11.04 4.91 16.21
C MET A 32 -11.55 5.08 14.77
N LEU A 33 -11.00 4.28 13.86
CA LEU A 33 -11.36 4.20 12.45
C LEU A 33 -12.15 2.91 12.17
N ALA A 34 -12.71 2.83 10.95
CA ALA A 34 -13.37 1.63 10.47
C ALA A 34 -12.48 0.39 10.65
N GLY A 35 -13.04 -0.74 11.07
CA GLY A 35 -12.27 -1.98 11.29
C GLY A 35 -11.45 -2.02 12.59
N GLY A 36 -11.66 -1.06 13.52
CA GLY A 36 -11.02 -1.03 14.84
C GLY A 36 -9.61 -0.44 14.86
N TRP A 37 -9.18 0.17 13.76
CA TRP A 37 -7.86 0.81 13.64
C TRP A 37 -7.77 2.08 14.47
N HIS A 38 -6.63 2.34 15.08
CA HIS A 38 -6.33 3.60 15.75
C HIS A 38 -4.85 3.93 15.59
N ARG A 39 -4.54 5.23 15.58
CA ARG A 39 -3.16 5.72 15.50
C ARG A 39 -2.46 5.47 16.83
N VAL A 40 -1.26 4.91 16.79
CA VAL A 40 -0.43 4.63 17.98
C VAL A 40 0.90 5.40 17.99
N MET A 41 1.33 5.90 16.83
CA MET A 41 2.55 6.71 16.67
C MET A 41 2.45 7.58 15.41
N SER A 42 3.19 8.67 15.37
CA SER A 42 3.34 9.57 14.23
C SER A 42 4.80 9.95 13.99
N SER A 43 5.09 10.54 12.83
CA SER A 43 6.43 11.09 12.55
C SER A 43 6.82 12.24 13.48
N GLN A 44 5.87 12.85 14.19
CA GLN A 44 6.17 13.84 15.23
C GLN A 44 6.88 13.22 16.42
N ASP A 45 6.70 11.92 16.66
CA ASP A 45 7.38 11.16 17.71
C ASP A 45 8.82 10.77 17.33
N VAL A 46 9.25 11.08 16.09
CA VAL A 46 10.61 10.81 15.57
C VAL A 46 11.24 12.13 15.12
N PRO A 47 11.96 12.84 16.02
CA PRO A 47 12.45 14.21 15.78
C PRO A 47 13.20 14.41 14.46
N GLU A 48 13.96 13.41 14.02
CA GLU A 48 14.78 13.51 12.82
C GLU A 48 13.99 13.41 11.51
N THR A 49 12.71 13.04 11.58
CA THR A 49 11.80 12.97 10.42
C THR A 49 10.97 14.24 10.25
N GLN A 50 11.13 15.23 11.13
CA GLN A 50 10.33 16.47 11.12
C GLN A 50 10.80 17.52 10.09
N ARG A 51 11.62 17.12 9.12
CA ARG A 51 12.13 18.02 8.07
C ARG A 51 11.26 17.91 6.81
N GLY A 52 11.15 18.98 6.04
CA GLY A 52 10.63 18.91 4.66
C GLY A 52 9.15 18.53 4.48
N GLY A 53 8.29 18.79 5.47
CA GLY A 53 6.83 18.60 5.34
C GLY A 53 6.35 17.14 5.30
N PHE A 54 7.25 16.18 5.55
CA PHE A 54 6.91 14.77 5.70
C PHE A 54 5.94 14.55 6.87
N TYR A 55 4.98 13.67 6.66
CA TYR A 55 4.14 13.16 7.74
C TYR A 55 3.78 11.70 7.52
N GLY A 56 3.95 10.90 8.57
CA GLY A 56 3.60 9.49 8.59
C GLY A 56 2.98 9.09 9.93
N ALA A 57 2.24 7.99 9.94
CA ALA A 57 1.62 7.46 11.15
C ALA A 57 1.55 5.94 11.15
N LEU A 58 1.73 5.33 12.33
CA LEU A 58 1.52 3.91 12.58
C LEU A 58 0.12 3.72 13.15
N TYR A 59 -0.60 2.77 12.57
CA TYR A 59 -1.92 2.35 13.00
C TYR A 59 -1.87 0.90 13.49
N LYS A 60 -2.66 0.63 14.52
CA LYS A 60 -2.78 -0.69 15.12
C LYS A 60 -4.25 -1.08 15.23
N ARG A 61 -4.51 -2.37 15.10
CA ARG A 61 -5.70 -3.02 15.65
C ARG A 61 -5.34 -4.39 16.21
N THR A 62 -6.21 -4.94 17.05
CA THR A 62 -6.10 -6.31 17.55
C THR A 62 -7.32 -7.09 17.08
N LEU A 63 -7.11 -8.18 16.35
CA LEU A 63 -8.16 -9.06 15.87
C LEU A 63 -7.85 -10.49 16.33
N ASN A 64 -8.78 -11.14 17.03
CA ASN A 64 -8.60 -12.50 17.56
C ASN A 64 -7.30 -12.67 18.37
N GLY A 65 -6.93 -11.65 19.17
CA GLY A 65 -5.71 -11.66 19.98
C GLY A 65 -4.41 -11.45 19.21
N LYS A 66 -4.46 -11.23 17.88
CA LYS A 66 -3.29 -10.90 17.07
C LYS A 66 -3.31 -9.41 16.68
N ASP A 67 -2.20 -8.73 16.93
CA ASP A 67 -2.00 -7.36 16.49
C ASP A 67 -1.74 -7.30 14.98
N GLN A 68 -2.27 -6.27 14.35
CA GLN A 68 -2.04 -5.94 12.94
C GLN A 68 -1.60 -4.49 12.84
N TYR A 69 -0.70 -4.21 11.91
CA TYR A 69 -0.04 -2.91 11.79
C TYR A 69 -0.13 -2.37 10.36
N VAL A 70 -0.40 -1.08 10.26
CA VAL A 70 -0.39 -0.34 9.00
C VAL A 70 0.41 0.94 9.19
N ILE A 71 1.38 1.19 8.32
CA ILE A 71 2.08 2.48 8.25
C ILE A 71 1.48 3.28 7.11
N ALA A 72 1.02 4.50 7.41
CA ALA A 72 0.46 5.42 6.45
C ALA A 72 1.38 6.60 6.20
N PHE A 73 1.48 7.03 4.94
CA PHE A 73 2.19 8.25 4.58
C PHE A 73 1.24 9.28 3.96
N ARG A 74 1.36 10.53 4.44
CA ARG A 74 0.64 11.67 3.87
C ARG A 74 1.29 12.07 2.53
N GLY A 75 0.46 12.52 1.60
CA GLY A 75 0.94 13.24 0.41
C GLY A 75 1.16 14.73 0.73
N MET A 76 1.44 15.53 -0.30
CA MET A 76 1.54 16.98 -0.13
C MET A 76 0.14 17.61 -0.16
N ASP A 77 -0.08 18.59 0.72
CA ASP A 77 -1.30 19.39 0.75
C ASP A 77 -1.31 20.39 -0.42
N GLY A 78 -1.63 19.90 -1.61
CA GLY A 78 -1.92 20.75 -2.78
C GLY A 78 -1.10 20.40 -4.02
N LEU A 79 -1.76 19.84 -5.04
CA LEU A 79 -1.25 19.75 -6.41
C LEU A 79 -1.20 21.11 -7.15
N ARG A 80 -1.10 22.24 -6.42
CA ARG A 80 -1.00 23.55 -7.05
C ARG A 80 0.41 23.87 -7.52
N ASP A 81 1.42 23.25 -6.91
CA ASP A 81 2.80 23.34 -7.39
C ASP A 81 3.15 22.10 -8.21
N LEU A 82 2.99 22.24 -9.52
CA LEU A 82 3.47 21.31 -10.54
C LEU A 82 4.98 21.03 -10.44
N ASP A 83 5.74 21.86 -9.73
CA ASP A 83 7.20 21.78 -9.60
C ASP A 83 7.67 20.57 -8.77
N ASP A 84 6.92 20.13 -7.76
CA ASP A 84 7.28 18.92 -6.99
C ASP A 84 6.85 17.63 -7.70
N VAL A 85 5.75 17.68 -8.46
CA VAL A 85 5.41 16.62 -9.42
C VAL A 85 6.48 16.56 -10.51
N ALA A 86 6.98 17.71 -10.98
CA ALA A 86 8.08 17.80 -11.93
C ALA A 86 9.38 17.26 -11.33
N ARG A 87 9.70 17.47 -10.05
CA ARG A 87 10.88 16.85 -9.39
C ARG A 87 10.78 15.32 -9.33
N LEU A 88 9.59 14.78 -9.04
CA LEU A 88 9.34 13.33 -9.13
C LEU A 88 9.50 12.83 -10.58
N MET A 89 9.02 13.60 -11.57
CA MET A 89 9.22 13.30 -13.00
C MET A 89 10.69 13.42 -13.44
N LEU A 90 11.45 14.36 -12.86
CA LEU A 90 12.78 14.77 -13.34
C LEU A 90 13.92 13.86 -12.93
N GLY A 91 13.78 12.93 -11.97
CA GLY A 91 14.94 12.08 -11.67
C GLY A 91 15.04 11.45 -10.31
N GLY A 92 14.68 12.21 -9.27
CA GLY A 92 15.10 11.94 -7.91
C GLY A 92 14.04 11.17 -7.12
N ALA A 93 14.50 10.35 -6.17
CA ALA A 93 13.65 9.99 -5.05
C ALA A 93 13.23 11.28 -4.33
N PRO A 94 11.95 11.42 -3.93
CA PRO A 94 11.51 12.59 -3.17
C PRO A 94 12.33 12.72 -1.88
N GLU A 95 12.61 13.95 -1.45
CA GLU A 95 13.37 14.24 -0.21
C GLU A 95 12.76 13.53 1.01
N GLN A 96 11.43 13.37 1.00
CA GLN A 96 10.67 12.68 2.04
C GLN A 96 10.88 11.16 2.10
N LEU A 97 11.52 10.53 1.10
CA LEU A 97 11.76 9.09 1.11
C LEU A 97 12.61 8.67 2.31
N LYS A 98 13.65 9.44 2.61
CA LYS A 98 14.55 9.17 3.74
C LYS A 98 13.80 9.21 5.06
N ASP A 99 12.97 10.24 5.24
CA ASP A 99 12.20 10.43 6.45
C ASP A 99 11.10 9.37 6.59
N ALA A 100 10.46 9.00 5.48
CA ALA A 100 9.49 7.90 5.43
C ALA A 100 10.10 6.55 5.82
N TYR A 101 11.28 6.25 5.28
CA TYR A 101 12.01 5.03 5.62
C TYR A 101 12.45 5.02 7.08
N LYS A 102 13.01 6.14 7.57
CA LYS A 102 13.45 6.27 8.96
C LYS A 102 12.27 6.15 9.93
N PHE A 103 11.16 6.84 9.68
CA PHE A 103 9.96 6.74 10.48
C PHE A 103 9.47 5.29 10.54
N ALA A 104 9.39 4.61 9.41
CA ALA A 104 8.89 3.23 9.38
C ALA A 104 9.76 2.28 10.21
N LYS A 105 11.09 2.41 10.09
CA LYS A 105 12.03 1.65 10.93
C LYS A 105 11.84 1.92 12.41
N GLU A 106 11.77 3.19 12.78
CA GLU A 106 11.63 3.58 14.19
C GLU A 106 10.31 3.09 14.77
N ALA A 107 9.21 3.19 14.02
CA ALA A 107 7.91 2.68 14.41
C ALA A 107 7.94 1.16 14.65
N MET A 108 8.61 0.40 13.78
CA MET A 108 8.77 -1.05 13.97
C MET A 108 9.63 -1.38 15.20
N ILE A 109 10.71 -0.64 15.45
CA ILE A 109 11.58 -0.84 16.62
C ILE A 109 10.83 -0.54 17.91
N GLN A 110 10.18 0.63 18.01
CA GLN A 110 9.51 1.06 19.23
C GLN A 110 8.32 0.18 19.61
N HIS A 111 7.67 -0.44 18.62
CA HIS A 111 6.52 -1.32 18.83
C HIS A 111 6.85 -2.81 18.71
N ASN A 112 8.13 -3.17 18.56
CA ASN A 112 8.60 -4.56 18.39
C ASN A 112 7.83 -5.32 17.29
N ILE A 113 7.76 -4.72 16.10
CA ILE A 113 7.02 -5.23 14.95
C ILE A 113 7.99 -5.85 13.94
N ASP A 114 7.68 -7.04 13.44
CA ASP A 114 8.38 -7.63 12.30
C ASP A 114 8.00 -6.89 11.00
N PRO A 115 8.95 -6.45 10.16
CA PRO A 115 8.65 -5.83 8.88
C PRO A 115 7.68 -6.63 7.98
N ALA A 116 7.70 -7.96 8.07
CA ALA A 116 6.80 -8.85 7.33
C ALA A 116 5.34 -8.83 7.84
N ASP A 117 5.06 -8.20 8.97
CA ASP A 117 3.72 -8.05 9.55
C ASP A 117 3.12 -6.63 9.34
N VAL A 118 3.82 -5.75 8.61
CA VAL A 118 3.41 -4.36 8.39
C VAL A 118 2.90 -4.14 6.98
N GLU A 119 1.67 -3.66 6.84
CA GLU A 119 1.16 -3.13 5.58
C GLU A 119 1.49 -1.64 5.42
N TYR A 120 1.58 -1.16 4.18
CA TYR A 120 1.80 0.26 3.89
C TYR A 120 0.64 0.84 3.09
N VAL A 121 0.28 2.09 3.40
CA VAL A 121 -0.81 2.78 2.72
C VAL A 121 -0.52 4.26 2.49
N GLY A 122 -0.92 4.79 1.34
CA GLY A 122 -0.84 6.22 1.13
C GLY A 122 -1.60 6.72 -0.08
N HIS A 123 -1.86 8.02 -0.08
CA HIS A 123 -2.54 8.73 -1.15
C HIS A 123 -1.57 9.70 -1.83
N SER A 124 -1.71 9.89 -3.15
CA SER A 124 -0.87 10.82 -3.92
C SER A 124 0.62 10.48 -3.76
N MET A 125 1.47 11.45 -3.41
CA MET A 125 2.88 11.20 -3.09
C MET A 125 3.07 10.20 -1.94
N GLY A 126 2.18 10.18 -0.94
CA GLY A 126 2.20 9.16 0.12
C GLY A 126 2.02 7.74 -0.44
N GLY A 127 1.30 7.61 -1.56
CA GLY A 127 1.15 6.36 -2.29
C GLY A 127 2.45 5.89 -2.97
N TYR A 128 3.31 6.81 -3.44
CA TYR A 128 4.66 6.49 -3.91
C TYR A 128 5.55 6.04 -2.76
N LEU A 129 5.56 6.80 -1.66
CA LEU A 129 6.35 6.49 -0.46
C LEU A 129 5.99 5.11 0.10
N SER A 130 4.69 4.76 0.10
CA SER A 130 4.22 3.45 0.54
C SER A 130 4.76 2.30 -0.31
N LYS A 131 4.79 2.47 -1.64
CA LYS A 131 5.39 1.50 -2.57
C LYS A 131 6.89 1.36 -2.31
N ALA A 132 7.60 2.47 -2.32
CA ALA A 132 9.05 2.49 -2.17
C ALA A 132 9.48 1.89 -0.83
N VAL A 133 8.99 2.44 0.29
CA VAL A 133 9.37 2.00 1.63
C VAL A 133 8.87 0.59 1.93
N GLY A 134 7.61 0.28 1.58
CA GLY A 134 7.05 -1.04 1.81
C GLY A 134 7.82 -2.15 1.09
N LEU A 135 8.25 -1.93 -0.17
CA LEU A 135 9.06 -2.91 -0.90
C LEU A 135 10.49 -3.05 -0.34
N MET A 136 11.10 -1.95 0.11
CA MET A 136 12.42 -1.97 0.74
C MET A 136 12.43 -2.62 2.12
N LEU A 137 11.30 -2.57 2.84
CA LEU A 137 11.11 -3.21 4.15
C LEU A 137 10.37 -4.55 4.06
N ASP A 138 10.29 -5.11 2.85
CA ASP A 138 9.72 -6.44 2.57
C ASP A 138 8.27 -6.64 3.03
N SER A 139 7.47 -5.58 3.04
CA SER A 139 6.05 -5.63 3.37
C SER A 139 5.30 -6.68 2.53
N PRO A 140 4.35 -7.43 3.13
CA PRO A 140 3.51 -8.38 2.41
C PRO A 140 2.45 -7.70 1.54
N LYS A 141 2.02 -6.47 1.88
CA LYS A 141 0.93 -5.80 1.19
C LYS A 141 1.04 -4.28 1.27
N ILE A 142 0.87 -3.64 0.11
CA ILE A 142 0.97 -2.20 -0.05
C ILE A 142 -0.26 -1.69 -0.80
N TYR A 143 -0.88 -0.65 -0.27
CA TYR A 143 -2.03 0.03 -0.86
C TYR A 143 -1.65 1.44 -1.30
N SER A 144 -2.05 1.81 -2.50
CA SER A 144 -1.77 3.13 -3.06
C SER A 144 -3.05 3.70 -3.65
N PHE A 145 -3.41 4.92 -3.24
CA PHE A 145 -4.60 5.59 -3.72
C PHE A 145 -4.19 6.80 -4.55
N ASN A 146 -4.54 6.82 -5.85
CA ASN A 146 -4.18 7.95 -6.72
C ASN A 146 -2.69 8.32 -6.67
N GLY A 147 -1.83 7.33 -6.37
CA GLY A 147 -0.39 7.52 -6.22
C GLY A 147 0.32 7.12 -7.50
N PRO A 148 1.42 7.81 -7.88
CA PRO A 148 2.18 7.45 -9.05
C PRO A 148 2.83 6.06 -8.84
N GLY A 149 3.06 5.33 -9.93
CA GLY A 149 3.88 4.12 -9.92
C GLY A 149 5.34 4.43 -9.62
N LEU A 150 6.13 3.38 -9.36
CA LEU A 150 7.58 3.51 -9.38
C LEU A 150 8.07 3.64 -10.84
N PHE A 151 9.22 4.27 -11.02
CA PHE A 151 9.93 4.30 -12.29
C PHE A 151 10.87 3.09 -12.41
N GLU A 152 11.19 2.66 -13.63
CA GLU A 152 12.13 1.53 -13.84
C GLU A 152 13.49 1.77 -13.17
N ARG A 153 13.96 3.02 -13.13
CA ARG A 153 15.19 3.41 -12.43
C ARG A 153 15.13 3.18 -10.92
N ASP A 154 13.95 3.28 -10.31
CA ASP A 154 13.75 3.19 -8.86
C ASP A 154 14.10 1.79 -8.35
N LEU A 155 13.90 0.77 -9.20
CA LEU A 155 14.20 -0.62 -8.89
C LEU A 155 15.64 -0.83 -8.39
N LYS A 156 16.59 -0.07 -8.96
CA LYS A 156 18.00 -0.10 -8.57
C LYS A 156 18.41 1.13 -7.76
N ALA A 157 17.75 2.28 -7.95
CA ALA A 157 18.13 3.51 -7.28
C ALA A 157 17.77 3.47 -5.79
N LEU A 158 16.59 2.96 -5.43
CA LEU A 158 16.11 2.96 -4.05
C LEU A 158 16.96 2.08 -3.13
N PRO A 159 17.28 0.80 -3.46
CA PRO A 159 18.15 -0.01 -2.61
C PRO A 159 19.55 0.60 -2.43
N ARG A 160 20.12 1.16 -3.51
CA ARG A 160 21.43 1.84 -3.46
C ARG A 160 21.38 3.12 -2.60
N GLN A 161 20.29 3.86 -2.64
CA GLN A 161 20.10 5.01 -1.78
C GLN A 161 20.06 4.60 -0.31
N ILE A 162 19.30 3.55 0.04
CA ILE A 162 19.25 3.03 1.40
C ILE A 162 20.61 2.54 1.88
N MET A 163 21.37 1.84 1.02
CA MET A 163 22.73 1.43 1.35
C MET A 163 23.64 2.64 1.64
N ARG A 164 23.56 3.71 0.83
CA ARG A 164 24.38 4.92 1.03
C ARG A 164 23.99 5.70 2.28
N GLU A 165 22.71 5.79 2.60
CA GLU A 165 22.20 6.64 3.68
C GLU A 165 22.16 5.94 5.03
N PHE A 166 21.94 4.62 5.05
CA PHE A 166 21.71 3.83 6.26
C PHE A 166 22.69 2.67 6.42
N GLY A 167 23.56 2.39 5.44
CA GLY A 167 24.47 1.24 5.47
C GLY A 167 23.77 -0.11 5.34
N GLU A 168 22.50 -0.11 4.90
CA GLU A 168 21.66 -1.31 4.81
C GLU A 168 21.60 -1.86 3.39
N ASN A 169 22.03 -3.10 3.22
CA ASN A 169 21.87 -3.81 1.96
C ASN A 169 20.44 -4.36 1.87
N LYS A 170 19.65 -3.85 0.91
CA LYS A 170 18.29 -4.31 0.65
C LYS A 170 18.23 -5.14 -0.62
N ALA A 171 17.37 -6.15 -0.61
CA ALA A 171 17.06 -6.91 -1.81
C ALA A 171 16.54 -5.97 -2.91
N ASP A 172 16.94 -6.26 -4.14
CA ASP A 172 16.46 -5.51 -5.30
C ASP A 172 14.92 -5.53 -5.35
N ILE A 173 14.37 -4.39 -5.73
CA ILE A 173 12.95 -4.32 -6.07
C ILE A 173 12.83 -4.87 -7.49
N THR A 174 11.89 -5.79 -7.70
CA THR A 174 11.60 -6.38 -9.00
C THR A 174 10.18 -6.05 -9.42
N GLU A 175 9.92 -6.03 -10.72
CA GLU A 175 8.55 -5.83 -11.24
C GLU A 175 7.57 -6.87 -10.70
N SER A 176 8.02 -8.12 -10.52
CA SER A 176 7.23 -9.18 -9.91
C SER A 176 6.81 -8.85 -8.48
N ARG A 177 7.75 -8.38 -7.63
CA ARG A 177 7.44 -7.97 -6.25
C ARG A 177 6.46 -6.79 -6.23
N VAL A 178 6.59 -5.85 -7.17
CA VAL A 178 5.64 -4.74 -7.31
C VAL A 178 4.25 -5.28 -7.68
N LEU A 179 4.14 -6.19 -8.66
CA LEU A 179 2.88 -6.77 -9.10
C LEU A 179 2.17 -7.59 -8.01
N GLU A 180 2.94 -8.38 -7.26
CA GLU A 180 2.42 -9.25 -6.21
C GLU A 180 1.91 -8.47 -4.99
N ARG A 181 2.68 -7.47 -4.54
CA ARG A 181 2.49 -6.85 -3.23
C ARG A 181 1.75 -5.53 -3.28
N VAL A 182 1.76 -4.82 -4.41
CA VAL A 182 1.14 -3.50 -4.55
C VAL A 182 -0.24 -3.61 -5.17
N LEU A 183 -1.23 -3.07 -4.48
CA LEU A 183 -2.56 -2.77 -5.01
C LEU A 183 -2.74 -1.25 -5.13
N SER A 184 -2.79 -0.75 -6.36
CA SER A 184 -3.15 0.63 -6.66
C SER A 184 -4.64 0.75 -6.96
N VAL A 185 -5.33 1.66 -6.28
CA VAL A 185 -6.70 2.05 -6.60
C VAL A 185 -6.65 3.48 -7.09
N ASN A 186 -6.95 3.67 -8.38
CA ASN A 186 -6.70 4.92 -9.07
C ASN A 186 -7.98 5.42 -9.74
N SER A 187 -8.15 6.73 -9.77
CA SER A 187 -9.12 7.37 -10.64
C SER A 187 -8.63 7.31 -12.09
N LYS A 188 -9.51 6.91 -13.00
CA LYS A 188 -9.24 6.90 -14.45
C LYS A 188 -8.74 8.26 -14.97
N TRP A 189 -9.21 9.34 -14.37
CA TRP A 189 -8.96 10.72 -14.79
C TRP A 189 -7.93 11.46 -13.93
N ASP A 190 -7.19 10.74 -13.07
CA ASP A 190 -6.16 11.36 -12.24
C ASP A 190 -4.78 11.31 -12.91
N PRO A 191 -4.23 12.45 -13.38
CA PRO A 191 -2.94 12.48 -14.07
C PRO A 191 -1.76 12.06 -13.18
N VAL A 192 -1.86 12.19 -11.86
CA VAL A 192 -0.78 11.74 -10.94
C VAL A 192 -0.59 10.23 -11.03
N SER A 193 -1.70 9.50 -11.14
CA SER A 193 -1.69 8.04 -11.24
C SER A 193 -1.11 7.52 -12.56
N TRP A 194 -0.96 8.38 -13.57
CA TRP A 194 -0.38 8.02 -14.86
C TRP A 194 1.15 8.10 -14.88
N LEU A 195 1.75 8.66 -13.83
CA LEU A 195 3.20 8.76 -13.69
C LEU A 195 3.78 7.47 -13.13
N GLY A 196 4.93 7.05 -13.65
CA GLY A 196 5.57 5.80 -13.28
C GLY A 196 4.82 4.58 -13.82
N LYS A 197 5.55 3.62 -14.39
CA LYS A 197 4.92 2.44 -15.02
C LYS A 197 4.64 1.31 -14.03
N LEU A 198 5.34 1.29 -12.90
CA LEU A 198 5.32 0.18 -11.96
C LEU A 198 4.31 0.46 -10.85
N THR A 199 3.03 0.28 -11.17
CA THR A 199 1.89 0.57 -10.29
C THR A 199 1.41 -0.65 -9.49
N GLY A 200 1.85 -1.86 -9.86
CA GLY A 200 1.35 -3.11 -9.31
C GLY A 200 0.00 -3.53 -9.89
N ARG A 201 -0.78 -4.32 -9.16
CA ARG A 201 -2.18 -4.58 -9.52
C ARG A 201 -2.97 -3.29 -9.44
N THR A 202 -3.68 -2.92 -10.51
CA THR A 202 -4.43 -1.66 -10.56
C THR A 202 -5.93 -1.89 -10.67
N VAL A 203 -6.69 -1.20 -9.82
CA VAL A 203 -8.15 -1.06 -9.90
C VAL A 203 -8.44 0.37 -10.32
N SER A 204 -8.92 0.55 -11.54
CA SER A 204 -9.27 1.85 -12.10
C SER A 204 -10.75 2.16 -11.87
N ILE A 205 -11.03 3.28 -11.21
CA ILE A 205 -12.37 3.73 -10.84
C ILE A 205 -12.72 4.97 -11.66
N GLU A 206 -13.89 4.98 -12.27
CA GLU A 206 -14.43 6.21 -12.85
C GLU A 206 -14.87 7.15 -11.73
N THR A 207 -14.34 8.37 -11.72
CA THR A 207 -14.67 9.36 -10.70
C THR A 207 -15.33 10.58 -11.33
N GLU A 208 -16.38 11.06 -10.66
CA GLU A 208 -17.00 12.35 -10.93
C GLU A 208 -16.33 13.46 -10.11
N GLY A 209 -16.19 14.65 -10.68
CA GLY A 209 -15.70 15.84 -9.96
C GLY A 209 -14.17 15.95 -9.94
N ARG A 210 -13.56 15.99 -8.73
CA ARG A 210 -12.10 16.16 -8.56
C ARG A 210 -11.41 14.79 -8.50
N PRO A 211 -10.80 14.28 -9.59
CA PRO A 211 -10.39 12.89 -9.70
C PRO A 211 -9.25 12.52 -8.75
N HIS A 212 -8.40 13.47 -8.39
CA HIS A 212 -7.31 13.24 -7.46
C HIS A 212 -7.73 13.25 -5.98
N LYS A 213 -8.92 13.76 -5.60
CA LYS A 213 -9.31 13.80 -4.18
C LYS A 213 -9.59 12.39 -3.67
N LEU A 214 -8.94 11.99 -2.57
CA LEU A 214 -9.16 10.70 -1.91
C LEU A 214 -10.64 10.43 -1.61
N SER A 215 -11.37 11.43 -1.07
CA SER A 215 -12.80 11.30 -0.78
C SER A 215 -13.68 11.14 -2.04
N SER A 216 -13.22 11.64 -3.20
CA SER A 216 -13.89 11.38 -4.47
C SER A 216 -13.68 9.94 -4.91
N LEU A 217 -12.44 9.45 -4.81
CA LEU A 217 -12.10 8.08 -5.14
C LEU A 217 -12.83 7.08 -4.25
N GLU A 218 -12.83 7.29 -2.92
CA GLU A 218 -13.50 6.44 -1.94
C GLU A 218 -15.01 6.34 -2.19
N ARG A 219 -15.67 7.48 -2.45
CA ARG A 219 -17.11 7.52 -2.74
C ARG A 219 -17.44 6.69 -3.98
N ASN A 220 -16.69 6.87 -5.07
CA ASN A 220 -16.93 6.15 -6.31
C ASN A 220 -16.56 4.67 -6.21
N PHE A 221 -15.47 4.33 -5.50
CA PHE A 221 -15.13 2.95 -5.18
C PHE A 221 -16.27 2.27 -4.41
N SER A 222 -16.82 2.95 -3.40
CA SER A 222 -17.91 2.41 -2.58
C SER A 222 -19.19 2.16 -3.38
N ARG A 223 -19.52 3.04 -4.34
CA ARG A 223 -20.62 2.84 -5.30
C ARG A 223 -20.38 1.62 -6.19
N ALA A 224 -19.19 1.51 -6.78
CA ALA A 224 -18.83 0.37 -7.63
C ALA A 224 -18.90 -0.96 -6.85
N ALA A 225 -18.36 -0.97 -5.63
CA ALA A 225 -18.39 -2.12 -4.74
C ALA A 225 -19.81 -2.52 -4.31
N ALA A 226 -20.72 -1.55 -4.10
CA ALA A 226 -22.12 -1.85 -3.78
C ALA A 226 -22.84 -2.57 -4.93
N GLY A 227 -22.48 -2.26 -6.18
CA GLY A 227 -22.96 -2.98 -7.36
C GLY A 227 -22.51 -4.44 -7.39
N LEU A 228 -21.30 -4.75 -6.88
CA LEU A 228 -20.77 -6.11 -6.79
C LEU A 228 -21.46 -6.93 -5.68
N SER A 229 -21.85 -6.31 -4.57
CA SER A 229 -22.58 -7.00 -3.48
C SER A 229 -24.04 -7.31 -3.81
N ASN A 230 -24.61 -6.70 -4.86
CA ASN A 230 -25.98 -6.97 -5.32
C ASN A 230 -26.05 -8.08 -6.38
N VAL A 231 -24.91 -8.60 -6.84
CA VAL A 231 -24.85 -9.83 -7.61
C VAL A 231 -24.84 -10.96 -6.58
N ALA A 232 -25.97 -11.67 -6.43
CA ALA A 232 -26.04 -12.87 -5.60
C ALA A 232 -24.82 -13.76 -5.93
N PRO A 233 -24.16 -14.37 -4.93
CA PRO A 233 -23.07 -15.28 -5.21
C PRO A 233 -23.62 -16.37 -6.13
N THR A 234 -23.17 -16.38 -7.38
CA THR A 234 -23.43 -17.50 -8.28
C THR A 234 -22.92 -18.74 -7.54
N PRO A 235 -23.75 -19.76 -7.30
CA PRO A 235 -23.27 -20.97 -6.66
C PRO A 235 -22.09 -21.46 -7.50
N VAL A 236 -20.91 -21.48 -6.90
CA VAL A 236 -19.73 -22.06 -7.50
C VAL A 236 -20.09 -23.52 -7.74
N ALA A 237 -20.34 -23.88 -9.00
CA ALA A 237 -20.42 -25.28 -9.38
C ALA A 237 -19.15 -25.93 -8.85
N SER A 238 -19.33 -26.88 -7.94
CA SER A 238 -18.28 -27.67 -7.31
C SER A 238 -17.41 -28.28 -8.40
N LEU A 239 -16.29 -27.63 -8.69
CA LEU A 239 -15.19 -28.19 -9.47
C LEU A 239 -14.54 -29.25 -8.58
N VAL A 240 -14.94 -30.49 -8.82
CA VAL A 240 -14.29 -31.69 -8.31
C VAL A 240 -12.82 -31.64 -8.76
N LEU A 241 -11.91 -31.38 -7.82
CA LEU A 241 -10.48 -31.57 -8.03
C LEU A 241 -10.20 -33.09 -8.06
N PRO A 242 -9.57 -33.63 -9.11
CA PRO A 242 -9.09 -35.00 -9.08
C PRO A 242 -7.93 -35.10 -8.09
N ALA A 243 -8.06 -36.00 -7.13
CA ALA A 243 -7.03 -36.35 -6.16
C ALA A 243 -5.76 -36.84 -6.86
N LEU A 244 -4.67 -36.08 -6.75
CA LEU A 244 -3.32 -36.57 -7.06
C LEU A 244 -2.88 -37.49 -5.91
N ASN A 245 -3.20 -38.76 -6.07
CA ASN A 245 -2.80 -39.83 -5.17
C ASN A 245 -1.30 -40.09 -5.34
N ARG A 246 -0.51 -39.82 -4.30
CA ARG A 246 0.92 -40.14 -4.24
C ARG A 246 1.07 -41.65 -4.12
N GLY A 247 1.58 -42.28 -5.18
CA GLY A 247 2.07 -43.66 -5.12
C GLY A 247 3.33 -43.72 -4.26
N LEU A 248 3.21 -44.30 -3.07
CA LEU A 248 4.32 -44.81 -2.28
C LEU A 248 4.09 -46.31 -2.11
N THR A 249 4.84 -47.06 -2.90
CA THR A 249 4.90 -48.52 -2.90
C THR A 249 5.59 -49.00 -1.63
N LEU A 250 4.93 -49.83 -0.84
CA LEU A 250 5.55 -50.64 0.21
C LEU A 250 5.16 -52.09 -0.06
N ALA A 251 6.13 -52.85 -0.56
CA ALA A 251 6.03 -54.29 -0.74
C ALA A 251 6.53 -55.00 0.52
N ILE A 252 5.74 -55.94 1.05
CA ILE A 252 6.22 -57.03 1.92
C ILE A 252 5.47 -58.30 1.50
N PRO A 253 6.17 -59.44 1.30
CA PRO A 253 5.63 -60.65 0.67
C PRO A 253 5.01 -61.60 1.70
N GLN A 254 4.08 -62.45 1.27
CA GLN A 254 3.76 -63.72 1.95
C GLN A 254 3.37 -64.78 0.90
N VAL A 255 4.21 -65.82 0.86
CA VAL A 255 4.03 -67.25 0.50
C VAL A 255 3.18 -67.60 -0.71
#